data_AF-A0A510IDF4-F1
#
_entry.id   AF-A0A510IDF4-F1
#
_cell.length_a   1.000
_cell.length_b   1.000
_cell.length_c   1.000
_cell.angle_alpha   90.00
_cell.angle_beta   90.00
_cell.angle_gamma   90.00
#
_symmetry.space_group_name_H-M   'P 1'
#
loop_
_entity.id
_entity.type
_entity.pdbx_description
1 polymer ?
#
loop_
_entity_poly.entity_id
_entity_poly.type
_entity_poly.pdbx_seq_one_letter_code
_entity_poly.pdbx_strand_id
1 'polypeptide(L)'
;MIVLVEVFRDGQWQEANPQIGEMVRSTYSSGHVVEAAYMPSSEVPDALYPITLTQVDGAHSVNESLTRISATQGATIVLSGTVPIPDKAFITPIESINIATGGRTTLYKETQVINGVFQIELTLPAGKYRVTQELMNSELPKPFFSLEPIDIYITI
;
A
#
# COMPACT_ATOMS: atom_id res chain seq x y z
N MET A 1 -14.97 4.33 -5.06
CA MET A 1 -15.12 5.11 -6.31
C MET A 1 -16.12 6.24 -6.06
N ILE A 2 -15.84 7.47 -6.49
CA ILE A 2 -16.84 8.56 -6.46
C ILE A 2 -17.78 8.34 -7.64
N VAL A 3 -19.08 8.38 -7.37
CA VAL A 3 -20.13 8.13 -8.37
C VAL A 3 -20.73 9.44 -8.85
N LEU A 4 -20.81 10.46 -8.00
CA LEU A 4 -21.38 11.76 -8.32
C LEU A 4 -20.71 12.87 -7.50
N VAL A 5 -20.46 14.01 -8.14
CA VAL A 5 -20.03 15.26 -7.50
C VAL A 5 -21.06 16.34 -7.82
N GLU A 6 -21.72 16.88 -6.79
CA GLU A 6 -22.62 18.02 -6.90
C GLU A 6 -21.97 19.24 -6.26
N VAL A 7 -22.23 20.44 -6.80
CA VAL A 7 -21.74 21.71 -6.27
C VAL A 7 -22.93 22.49 -5.73
N PHE A 8 -22.77 23.12 -4.57
CA PHE A 8 -23.79 24.00 -4.01
C PHE A 8 -23.68 25.40 -4.63
N ARG A 9 -24.61 25.75 -5.52
CA ARG A 9 -24.71 27.07 -6.17
C ARG A 9 -26.15 27.53 -6.15
N ASP A 10 -26.35 28.83 -5.92
CA ASP A 10 -27.67 29.47 -5.92
C ASP A 10 -28.69 28.79 -4.98
N GLY A 11 -28.23 28.23 -3.86
CA GLY A 11 -29.08 27.56 -2.88
C GLY A 11 -29.49 26.14 -3.24
N GLN A 12 -28.93 25.57 -4.31
CA GLN A 12 -29.24 24.22 -4.79
C GLN A 12 -27.98 23.40 -5.06
N TRP A 13 -28.12 22.08 -4.93
CA TRP A 13 -27.11 21.14 -5.40
C TRP A 13 -27.29 20.92 -6.89
N GLN A 14 -26.21 21.09 -7.64
CA GLN A 14 -26.20 20.99 -9.09
C GLN A 14 -25.02 20.11 -9.52
N GLU A 15 -25.22 19.18 -10.43
CA GLU A 15 -24.13 18.43 -11.05
C GLU A 15 -23.34 19.39 -11.96
N ALA A 16 -22.15 19.76 -11.51
CA ALA A 16 -21.30 20.73 -12.18
C ALA A 16 -19.84 20.46 -11.88
N ASN A 17 -18.94 21.00 -12.71
CA ASN A 17 -17.52 20.94 -12.40
C ASN A 17 -17.19 21.93 -11.25
N PRO A 18 -16.62 21.44 -10.13
CA PRO A 18 -16.36 22.29 -8.97
C PRO A 18 -15.14 23.20 -9.18
N GLN A 19 -15.20 24.37 -8.57
CA GLN A 19 -14.12 25.35 -8.47
C GLN A 19 -13.54 25.35 -7.06
N ILE A 20 -12.26 25.73 -6.95
CA ILE A 20 -11.55 25.75 -5.67
C ILE A 20 -12.31 26.60 -4.65
N GLY A 21 -12.61 26.01 -3.49
CA GLY A 21 -13.34 26.62 -2.39
C GLY A 21 -14.86 26.43 -2.43
N GLU A 22 -15.43 25.89 -3.52
CA GLU A 22 -16.88 25.65 -3.59
C GLU A 22 -17.32 24.49 -2.73
N MET A 23 -18.48 24.57 -2.08
CA MET A 23 -19.03 23.44 -1.34
C MET A 23 -19.46 22.35 -2.33
N VAL A 24 -18.89 21.16 -2.17
CA VAL A 24 -19.22 19.97 -2.98
C VAL A 24 -19.80 18.87 -2.11
N ARG A 25 -20.69 18.09 -2.72
CA ARG A 25 -21.23 16.85 -2.18
C ARG A 25 -20.74 15.71 -3.07
N SER A 26 -19.94 14.83 -2.47
CA SER A 26 -19.41 13.63 -3.13
C SER A 26 -20.15 12.40 -2.64
N THR A 27 -20.79 11.69 -3.57
CA THR A 27 -21.46 10.41 -3.28
C THR A 27 -20.58 9.26 -3.73
N TYR A 28 -20.22 8.39 -2.80
CA TYR A 28 -19.38 7.21 -3.06
C TYR A 28 -20.24 6.01 -3.47
N SER A 29 -19.63 5.04 -4.13
CA SER A 29 -20.28 3.78 -4.53
C SER A 29 -20.85 2.96 -3.35
N SER A 30 -20.40 3.24 -2.13
CA SER A 30 -20.95 2.68 -0.89
C SER A 30 -22.23 3.37 -0.41
N GLY A 31 -22.68 4.44 -1.08
CA GLY A 31 -23.77 5.31 -0.64
C GLY A 31 -23.36 6.35 0.42
N HIS A 32 -22.08 6.40 0.81
CA HIS A 32 -21.59 7.46 1.70
C HIS A 32 -21.61 8.81 0.98
N VAL A 33 -22.02 9.86 1.69
CA VAL A 33 -22.06 11.23 1.19
C VAL A 33 -21.13 12.09 2.03
N VAL A 34 -20.24 12.83 1.38
CA VAL A 34 -19.32 13.78 2.02
C VAL A 34 -19.56 15.16 1.46
N GLU A 35 -19.84 16.12 2.35
CA GLU A 35 -19.92 17.54 2.00
C GLU A 35 -18.66 18.26 2.49
N ALA A 36 -17.96 18.93 1.58
CA ALA A 36 -16.73 19.65 1.90
C ALA A 36 -16.48 20.77 0.90
N ALA A 37 -15.66 21.76 1.28
CA ALA A 37 -15.11 22.70 0.31
C ALA A 37 -14.20 21.94 -0.67
N TYR A 38 -14.43 22.12 -1.97
CA TYR A 38 -13.63 21.55 -3.03
C TYR A 38 -12.26 22.19 -2.98
N MET A 39 -11.31 21.44 -2.49
CA MET A 39 -9.91 21.69 -2.80
C MET A 39 -9.56 20.67 -3.87
N PRO A 40 -9.03 21.08 -5.04
CA PRO A 40 -8.37 20.13 -5.90
C PRO A 40 -7.29 19.52 -5.01
N SER A 41 -7.37 18.21 -4.76
CA SER A 41 -6.24 17.53 -4.17
C SER A 41 -5.08 17.80 -5.12
N SER A 42 -4.18 18.70 -4.73
CA SER A 42 -2.92 18.86 -5.42
C SER A 42 -2.28 17.48 -5.38
N GLU A 43 -2.25 16.84 -6.55
CA GLU A 43 -1.57 15.58 -6.82
C GLU A 43 -2.24 14.35 -6.19
N VAL A 44 -3.28 13.84 -6.86
CA VAL A 44 -3.20 12.40 -7.17
C VAL A 44 -2.04 12.32 -8.17
N PRO A 45 -0.86 11.80 -7.81
CA PRO A 45 0.11 11.55 -8.86
C PRO A 45 -0.56 10.55 -9.81
N ASP A 46 -0.60 10.87 -11.11
CA ASP A 46 -1.04 9.92 -12.14
C ASP A 46 -0.19 8.63 -12.09
N ALA A 47 0.99 8.69 -11.45
CA ALA A 47 1.85 7.57 -11.15
C ALA A 47 1.77 7.16 -9.67
N LEU A 48 1.54 5.88 -9.42
CA LEU A 48 1.64 5.26 -8.09
C LEU A 48 3.04 5.46 -7.51
N TYR A 49 3.16 5.73 -6.20
CA TYR A 49 4.44 5.89 -5.52
C TYR A 49 5.21 4.56 -5.50
N PRO A 50 6.39 4.46 -6.15
CA PRO A 50 7.13 3.21 -6.23
C PRO A 50 7.76 2.85 -4.89
N ILE A 51 7.49 1.64 -4.44
CA ILE A 51 8.21 1.00 -3.34
C ILE A 51 9.36 0.21 -3.98
N THR A 52 10.60 0.55 -3.60
CA THR A 52 11.81 -0.09 -4.13
C THR A 52 12.63 -0.65 -2.98
N LEU A 53 12.86 -1.97 -2.97
CA LEU A 53 13.85 -2.57 -2.08
C LEU A 53 15.26 -2.17 -2.53
N THR A 54 16.09 -1.83 -1.57
CA THR A 54 17.50 -1.42 -1.78
C THR A 54 18.47 -2.38 -1.10
N GLN A 55 18.03 -3.06 -0.04
CA GLN A 55 18.84 -4.01 0.69
C GLN A 55 17.96 -5.05 1.40
N VAL A 56 18.49 -6.27 1.51
CA VAL A 56 17.90 -7.38 2.25
C VAL A 56 19.01 -8.00 3.11
N ASP A 57 18.85 -7.95 4.43
CA ASP A 57 19.77 -8.59 5.38
C ASP A 57 19.13 -9.81 6.05
N GLY A 58 19.96 -10.73 6.55
CA GLY A 58 19.51 -11.93 7.28
C GLY A 58 18.98 -13.08 6.40
N ALA A 59 18.89 -12.90 5.09
CA ALA A 59 18.58 -13.94 4.12
C ALA A 59 19.84 -14.73 3.71
N HIS A 60 19.69 -16.02 3.39
CA HIS A 60 20.79 -16.85 2.88
C HIS A 60 20.91 -16.80 1.35
N SER A 61 19.86 -16.36 0.65
CA SER A 61 19.88 -16.16 -0.80
C SER A 61 18.89 -15.06 -1.18
N VAL A 62 19.32 -14.17 -2.07
CA VAL A 62 18.51 -13.07 -2.61
C VAL A 62 18.84 -12.94 -4.10
N ASN A 63 17.85 -12.74 -4.95
CA ASN A 63 18.10 -12.49 -6.37
C ASN A 63 18.56 -11.04 -6.63
N GLU A 64 19.04 -10.76 -7.84
CA GLU A 64 19.58 -9.44 -8.20
C GLU A 64 18.57 -8.28 -8.05
N SER A 65 17.28 -8.53 -8.31
CA SER A 65 16.22 -7.52 -8.15
C SER A 65 15.62 -7.44 -6.75
N LEU A 66 16.16 -8.20 -5.78
CA LEU A 66 15.70 -8.24 -4.39
C LEU A 66 14.22 -8.66 -4.19
N THR A 67 13.59 -9.23 -5.22
CA THR A 67 12.17 -9.65 -5.21
C THR A 67 11.97 -11.13 -4.90
N ARG A 68 13.05 -11.92 -4.82
CA ARG A 68 13.04 -13.31 -4.36
C ARG A 68 14.05 -13.48 -3.25
N ILE A 69 13.54 -13.76 -2.06
CA ILE A 69 14.31 -13.83 -0.83
C ILE A 69 14.13 -15.21 -0.22
N SER A 70 15.22 -15.88 0.13
CA SER A 70 15.20 -17.15 0.85
C SER A 70 15.96 -17.02 2.16
N ALA A 71 15.33 -17.44 3.25
CA ALA A 71 15.90 -17.39 4.60
C ALA A 71 15.58 -18.67 5.37
N THR A 72 16.33 -18.91 6.45
CA THR A 72 16.09 -20.03 7.35
C THR A 72 15.05 -19.66 8.40
N GLN A 73 14.21 -20.61 8.80
CA GLN A 73 13.21 -20.41 9.84
C GLN A 73 13.85 -19.88 11.12
N GLY A 74 13.24 -18.85 11.70
CA GLY A 74 13.74 -18.20 12.91
C GLY A 74 14.83 -17.15 12.67
N ALA A 75 15.36 -17.01 11.44
CA ALA A 75 16.18 -15.86 11.08
C ALA A 75 15.34 -14.58 11.04
N THR A 76 15.93 -13.48 11.50
CA THR A 76 15.36 -12.15 11.32
C THR A 76 15.84 -11.59 9.99
N ILE A 77 14.90 -11.35 9.08
CA ILE A 77 15.14 -10.71 7.78
C ILE A 77 14.86 -9.22 7.95
N VAL A 78 15.75 -8.38 7.44
CA VAL A 78 15.55 -6.93 7.41
C VAL A 78 15.40 -6.51 5.95
N LEU A 79 14.24 -5.95 5.61
CA LEU A 79 13.97 -5.38 4.30
C LEU A 79 14.09 -3.87 4.36
N SER A 80 15.02 -3.30 3.61
CA SER A 80 15.25 -1.87 3.56
C SER A 80 15.00 -1.34 2.16
N GLY A 81 14.37 -0.18 2.06
CA GLY A 81 13.98 0.37 0.76
C GLY A 81 13.59 1.83 0.81
N THR A 82 13.15 2.33 -0.34
CA THR A 82 12.69 3.70 -0.51
C THR A 82 11.27 3.74 -1.04
N VAL A 83 10.53 4.76 -0.62
CA VAL A 83 9.23 5.13 -1.18
C VAL A 83 9.10 6.66 -1.10
N PRO A 84 8.86 7.36 -2.23
CA PRO A 84 8.95 8.82 -2.27
C PRO A 84 7.67 9.49 -1.74
N ILE A 85 7.37 9.25 -0.46
CA ILE A 85 6.23 9.84 0.26
C ILE A 85 6.73 10.60 1.50
N PRO A 86 5.94 11.56 2.02
CA PRO A 86 6.23 12.20 3.29
C PRO A 86 6.28 11.19 4.45
N ASP A 87 6.94 11.59 5.53
CA ASP A 87 7.07 10.79 6.75
C ASP A 87 5.70 10.32 7.24
N LYS A 88 5.53 8.99 7.28
CA LYS A 88 4.24 8.37 7.61
C LYS A 88 4.44 6.92 8.01
N ALA A 89 3.59 6.44 8.91
CA ALA A 89 3.42 5.02 9.17
C ALA A 89 2.24 4.45 8.38
N PHE A 90 2.38 3.25 7.84
CA PHE A 90 1.31 2.49 7.21
C PHE A 90 1.43 1.00 7.52
N ILE A 91 0.36 0.25 7.26
CA ILE A 91 0.35 -1.19 7.42
C ILE A 91 0.77 -1.85 6.10
N THR A 92 1.79 -2.70 6.18
CA THR A 92 2.26 -3.59 5.12
C THR A 92 1.62 -4.97 5.29
N PRO A 93 0.61 -5.32 4.48
CA PRO A 93 0.07 -6.67 4.42
C PRO A 93 1.01 -7.63 3.69
N ILE A 94 1.19 -8.82 4.26
CA ILE A 94 2.04 -9.90 3.75
C ILE A 94 1.20 -11.18 3.68
N GLU A 95 0.94 -11.67 2.47
CA GLU A 95 0.23 -12.93 2.28
C GLU A 95 1.15 -14.09 2.69
N SER A 96 0.64 -15.00 3.50
CA SER A 96 1.28 -16.25 3.90
C SER A 96 0.53 -17.41 3.26
N ILE A 97 1.27 -18.26 2.55
CA ILE A 97 0.75 -19.43 1.87
C ILE A 97 1.29 -20.67 2.59
N ASN A 98 0.39 -21.44 3.20
CA ASN A 98 0.73 -22.74 3.75
C ASN A 98 1.02 -23.71 2.58
N ILE A 99 2.25 -24.19 2.50
CA ILE A 99 2.70 -25.04 1.39
C ILE A 99 2.00 -26.41 1.40
N ALA A 100 1.62 -26.91 2.58
CA ALA A 100 1.00 -28.22 2.73
C ALA A 100 -0.52 -28.20 2.45
N THR A 101 -1.22 -27.14 2.87
CA THR A 101 -2.69 -27.05 2.78
C THR A 101 -3.18 -26.12 1.67
N GLY A 102 -2.30 -25.29 1.10
CA GLY A 102 -2.68 -24.21 0.18
C GLY A 102 -3.46 -23.06 0.85
N GLY A 103 -3.68 -23.14 2.18
CA GLY A 103 -4.39 -22.12 2.94
C GLY A 103 -3.63 -20.79 2.92
N ARG A 104 -4.37 -19.69 2.75
CA ARG A 104 -3.84 -18.33 2.71
C ARG A 104 -4.24 -17.58 3.97
N THR A 105 -3.30 -16.88 4.57
CA THR A 105 -3.53 -15.94 5.67
C THR A 105 -2.78 -14.64 5.38
N THR A 106 -3.17 -13.54 6.04
CA THR A 106 -2.48 -12.26 5.89
C THR A 106 -1.85 -11.86 7.21
N LEU A 107 -0.57 -11.54 7.18
CA LEU A 107 0.16 -10.92 8.28
C LEU A 107 0.18 -9.42 8.04
N TYR A 108 -0.01 -8.63 9.09
CA TYR A 108 0.03 -7.17 9.00
C TYR A 108 1.24 -6.67 9.80
N LYS A 109 2.10 -5.90 9.14
CA LYS A 109 3.28 -5.29 9.75
C LYS A 109 3.24 -3.78 9.60
N GLU A 110 3.38 -3.07 10.70
CA GLU A 110 3.56 -1.62 10.64
C GLU A 110 4.90 -1.31 9.96
N THR A 111 4.89 -0.33 9.07
CA THR A 111 6.05 0.16 8.33
C THR A 111 6.10 1.66 8.47
N GLN A 112 7.22 2.16 8.93
CA GLN A 112 7.47 3.59 9.05
C GLN A 112 8.36 4.05 7.91
N VAL A 113 7.96 5.15 7.27
CA VAL A 113 8.76 5.89 6.30
C VAL A 113 9.28 7.16 6.96
N ILE A 114 10.59 7.37 6.88
CA ILE A 114 11.25 8.59 7.35
C ILE A 114 12.19 9.06 6.25
N ASN A 115 12.02 10.30 5.78
CA ASN A 115 12.73 10.89 4.66
C ASN A 115 12.71 10.00 3.40
N GLY A 116 11.56 9.37 3.14
CA GLY A 116 11.36 8.47 2.00
C GLY A 116 12.07 7.11 2.10
N VAL A 117 12.63 6.76 3.27
CA VAL A 117 13.28 5.46 3.54
C VAL A 117 12.44 4.65 4.51
N PHE A 118 12.37 3.33 4.29
CA PHE A 118 11.70 2.40 5.20
C PHE A 118 12.58 1.22 5.55
N GLN A 119 12.28 0.60 6.69
CA GLN A 119 12.86 -0.67 7.13
C GLN A 119 11.77 -1.54 7.75
N ILE A 120 11.75 -2.83 7.40
CA ILE A 120 10.79 -3.81 7.94
C ILE A 120 11.58 -5.02 8.44
N GLU A 121 11.35 -5.37 9.71
CA GLU A 121 11.93 -6.58 10.31
C GLU A 121 10.92 -7.72 10.33
N LEU A 122 11.30 -8.86 9.77
CA LEU A 122 10.46 -10.04 9.63
C LEU A 122 11.15 -11.25 10.26
N THR A 123 10.50 -11.85 11.26
CA THR A 123 10.83 -13.18 11.76
C THR A 123 9.63 -14.07 11.50
N LEU A 124 9.76 -14.99 10.55
CA LEU A 124 8.65 -15.73 9.96
C LEU A 124 8.81 -17.25 10.19
N PRO A 125 7.70 -18.00 10.39
CA PRO A 125 7.70 -19.46 10.31
C PRO A 125 8.11 -19.98 8.93
N ALA A 126 8.38 -21.29 8.84
CA ALA A 126 8.59 -21.93 7.54
C ALA A 126 7.34 -21.80 6.65
N GLY A 127 7.53 -21.45 5.38
CA GLY A 127 6.43 -21.18 4.47
C GLY A 127 6.81 -20.32 3.28
N LYS A 128 5.81 -20.02 2.44
CA LYS A 128 5.93 -19.06 1.34
C LYS A 128 5.15 -17.81 1.70
N TYR A 129 5.77 -16.65 1.53
CA TYR A 129 5.16 -15.35 1.77
C TYR A 129 5.24 -14.50 0.52
N ARG A 130 4.28 -13.59 0.37
CA ARG A 130 4.19 -12.72 -0.80
C ARG A 130 3.68 -11.34 -0.43
N VAL A 131 4.28 -10.32 -1.05
CA VAL A 131 3.78 -8.94 -1.04
C VAL A 131 3.58 -8.52 -2.48
N THR A 132 2.40 -7.98 -2.81
CA THR A 132 2.08 -7.51 -4.17
C THR A 132 1.53 -6.09 -4.12
N GLN A 133 1.52 -5.42 -5.28
CA GLN A 133 0.88 -4.13 -5.44
C GLN A 133 -0.61 -4.18 -5.03
N GLU A 134 -1.35 -5.21 -5.44
CA GLU A 134 -2.76 -5.35 -5.11
C GLU A 134 -2.96 -5.44 -3.60
N LEU A 135 -2.11 -6.21 -2.92
CA LEU A 135 -2.16 -6.39 -1.48
C LEU A 135 -1.83 -5.08 -0.75
N MET A 136 -0.79 -4.36 -1.19
CA MET A 136 -0.40 -3.06 -0.62
C MET A 136 -1.48 -1.99 -0.75
N ASN A 137 -2.37 -2.12 -1.73
CA ASN A 137 -3.43 -1.16 -2.01
C ASN A 137 -4.83 -1.66 -1.59
N SER A 138 -4.97 -2.86 -1.02
CA SER A 138 -6.28 -3.49 -0.77
C SER A 138 -7.14 -2.71 0.23
N GLU A 139 -6.50 -2.09 1.21
CA GLU A 139 -7.15 -1.32 2.28
C GLU A 139 -7.25 0.19 1.99
N LEU A 140 -6.75 0.62 0.82
CA LEU A 140 -6.73 2.04 0.46
C LEU A 140 -7.97 2.41 -0.38
N PRO A 141 -8.58 3.59 -0.16
CA PRO A 141 -9.73 4.04 -0.95
C PRO A 141 -9.44 4.14 -2.46
N LYS A 142 -8.17 4.35 -2.81
CA LYS A 142 -7.62 4.39 -4.16
C LYS A 142 -6.19 3.81 -4.12
N PRO A 143 -5.71 3.15 -5.20
CA PRO A 143 -4.32 2.75 -5.31
C PRO A 143 -3.36 3.93 -5.11
N PHE A 144 -2.32 3.70 -4.33
CA PHE A 144 -1.34 4.70 -3.90
C PHE A 144 0.10 4.21 -4.16
N PHE A 145 0.37 2.91 -4.00
CA PHE A 145 1.70 2.33 -4.14
C PHE A 145 1.85 1.52 -5.43
N SER A 146 3.02 1.56 -6.05
CA SER A 146 3.46 0.55 -7.03
C SER A 146 4.56 -0.31 -6.44
N LEU A 147 4.51 -1.61 -6.74
CA LEU A 147 5.44 -2.58 -6.15
C LEU A 147 5.62 -3.77 -7.09
N GLU A 148 6.87 -4.10 -7.42
CA GLU A 148 7.19 -5.39 -8.02
C GLU A 148 6.95 -6.50 -6.99
N PRO A 149 6.23 -7.59 -7.34
CA PRO A 149 5.91 -8.65 -6.38
C PRO A 149 7.16 -9.21 -5.68
N ILE A 150 7.13 -9.24 -4.36
CA ILE A 150 8.19 -9.82 -3.54
C ILE A 150 7.71 -11.18 -3.04
N ASP A 151 8.47 -12.23 -3.34
CA ASP A 151 8.30 -13.58 -2.80
C ASP A 151 9.39 -13.85 -1.74
N ILE A 152 8.98 -14.31 -0.56
CA ILE A 152 9.88 -14.72 0.53
C ILE A 152 9.65 -16.20 0.83
N TYR A 153 10.72 -16.99 0.81
CA TYR A 153 10.71 -18.42 1.10
C TYR A 153 11.45 -18.67 2.41
N ILE A 154 10.74 -19.22 3.38
CA ILE A 154 11.33 -19.60 4.67
C ILE A 154 11.45 -21.11 4.72
N THR A 155 12.68 -21.61 4.78
CA THR A 155 13.01 -23.04 4.82
C THR A 155 13.52 -23.44 6.20
N ILE A 156 13.37 -24.72 6.56
CA ILE A 156 13.90 -25.28 7.80
C ILE A 156 15.42 -25.42 7.70
#